data_AF-A0A1G1G1V2-F1
#
_entry.id   AF-A0A1G1G1V2-F1
#
_cell.length_a   1.000
_cell.length_b   1.000
_cell.length_c   1.000
_cell.angle_alpha   90.00
_cell.angle_beta   90.00
_cell.angle_gamma   90.00
#
_symmetry.space_group_name_H-M   'P 1'
#
loop_
_entity.id
_entity.type
_entity.pdbx_description
1 polymer ?
#
loop_
_entity_poly.entity_id
_entity_poly.type
_entity_poly.pdbx_seq_one_letter_code
_entity_poly.pdbx_strand_id
1 'polypeptide(L)'
;MCVDHKILCTCGRNSASFNFKDDLLPVEVVNKLYCPACSPSAGFDAGSMLSDNGWIIDYNMEIARFMTGKIERERPVTPEFLFDQGYCTWRGVYPNDHIDSAREREELLKLAKTEPKRYFQELRSWGNSRMERLAREGWRKANEPERVTA
;
A
#
# COMPACT_ATOMS: atom_id res chain seq x y z
N MET A 1 2.54 -3.16 18.17
CA MET A 1 3.63 -3.78 17.39
C MET A 1 3.13 -3.93 15.97
N CYS A 2 3.71 -3.23 15.00
CA CYS A 2 3.32 -3.35 13.59
C CYS A 2 4.29 -4.36 12.95
N VAL A 3 3.80 -5.56 12.65
CA VAL A 3 4.58 -6.62 12.00
C VAL A 3 4.79 -6.21 10.55
N ASP A 4 6.03 -6.29 10.06
CA ASP A 4 6.32 -6.02 8.66
C ASP A 4 6.00 -7.27 7.82
N HIS A 5 4.94 -7.19 7.02
CA HIS A 5 4.53 -8.27 6.14
C HIS A 5 5.10 -8.06 4.75
N LYS A 6 6.35 -8.49 4.58
CA LYS A 6 7.07 -8.42 3.32
C LYS A 6 6.82 -9.66 2.46
N ILE A 7 6.31 -9.43 1.24
CA ILE A 7 6.01 -10.49 0.26
C ILE A 7 6.96 -10.35 -0.92
N LEU A 8 7.59 -11.46 -1.28
CA LEU A 8 8.45 -11.56 -2.45
C LEU A 8 7.61 -11.68 -3.73
N CYS A 9 8.04 -11.00 -4.78
CA CYS A 9 7.48 -11.20 -6.10
C CYS A 9 7.77 -12.62 -6.59
N THR A 10 6.86 -13.16 -7.41
CA THR A 10 6.96 -14.49 -8.04
C THR A 10 8.27 -14.69 -8.80
N CYS A 11 8.81 -13.64 -9.45
CA CYS A 11 10.11 -13.71 -10.12
C CYS A 11 11.35 -13.53 -9.22
N GLY A 12 11.17 -13.33 -7.91
CA GLY A 12 12.25 -13.16 -6.92
C GLY A 12 13.04 -11.84 -6.97
N ARG A 13 12.85 -11.01 -8.01
CA ARG A 13 13.65 -9.79 -8.22
C ARG A 13 13.30 -8.62 -7.29
N ASN A 14 12.04 -8.55 -6.86
CA ASN A 14 11.53 -7.44 -6.05
C ASN A 14 10.62 -7.96 -4.94
N SER A 15 10.26 -7.07 -4.01
CA SER A 15 9.35 -7.34 -2.91
C SER A 15 8.46 -6.14 -2.65
N ALA A 16 7.33 -6.37 -2.00
CA ALA A 16 6.44 -5.34 -1.49
C ALA A 16 6.14 -5.60 -0.01
N SER A 17 5.92 -4.54 0.73
CA SER A 17 5.48 -4.61 2.13
C SER A 17 4.01 -4.22 2.21
N PHE A 18 3.24 -5.01 2.94
CA PHE A 18 1.80 -4.90 3.02
C PHE A 18 1.33 -4.42 4.39
N ASN A 19 0.19 -3.74 4.38
CA ASN A 19 -0.58 -3.41 5.56
C ASN A 19 -1.89 -4.21 5.54
N PHE A 20 -2.17 -4.89 6.65
CA PHE A 20 -3.38 -5.66 6.89
C PHE A 20 -4.19 -4.91 7.95
N LYS A 21 -5.36 -4.38 7.58
CA LYS A 21 -6.17 -3.58 8.50
C LYS A 21 -6.63 -4.43 9.69
N ASP A 22 -6.33 -3.93 10.90
CA ASP A 22 -6.72 -4.53 12.19
C ASP A 22 -6.36 -6.02 12.32
N ASP A 23 -5.33 -6.48 11.59
CA ASP A 23 -4.95 -7.88 11.46
C ASP A 23 -6.12 -8.82 11.09
N LEU A 24 -7.13 -8.27 10.41
CA LEU A 24 -8.37 -9.00 10.07
C LEU A 24 -8.11 -10.10 9.03
N LEU A 25 -7.21 -9.82 8.09
CA LEU A 25 -6.84 -10.72 7.02
C LEU A 25 -5.44 -11.29 7.29
N PRO A 26 -5.28 -12.61 7.11
CA PRO A 26 -3.98 -13.24 7.25
C PRO A 26 -3.15 -12.99 5.97
N VAL A 27 -1.83 -13.19 6.05
CA VAL A 27 -0.89 -12.92 4.93
C VAL A 27 -1.21 -13.77 3.70
N GLU A 28 -1.77 -14.96 3.92
CA GLU A 28 -2.22 -15.92 2.92
C GLU A 28 -3.35 -15.38 2.02
N VAL A 29 -3.95 -14.24 2.36
CA VAL A 29 -4.87 -13.55 1.45
C VAL A 29 -4.15 -13.05 0.19
N VAL A 30 -2.83 -12.90 0.22
CA VAL A 30 -2.03 -12.61 -0.98
C VAL A 30 -1.46 -13.93 -1.50
N ASN A 31 -2.06 -14.45 -2.57
CA ASN A 31 -1.60 -15.68 -3.23
C ASN A 31 -0.25 -15.45 -3.90
N LYS A 32 -0.15 -14.40 -4.72
CA LYS A 32 1.03 -14.08 -5.52
C LYS A 32 1.19 -12.58 -5.67
N LEU A 33 2.43 -12.19 -5.90
CA LEU A 33 2.81 -10.83 -6.21
C LEU A 33 3.61 -10.82 -7.50
N TYR A 34 3.31 -9.88 -8.40
CA TYR A 34 4.07 -9.66 -9.63
C TYR A 34 4.56 -8.22 -9.65
N CYS A 35 5.88 -8.05 -9.78
CA CYS A 35 6.50 -6.75 -9.93
C CYS A 35 6.49 -6.30 -11.40
N PRO A 36 6.80 -5.03 -11.70
CA PRO A 36 6.86 -4.50 -13.08
C PRO A 36 7.74 -5.29 -14.04
N ALA A 37 8.74 -6.01 -13.53
CA ALA A 37 9.62 -6.83 -14.36
C ALA A 37 9.00 -8.16 -14.83
N CYS A 38 7.91 -8.63 -14.21
CA CYS A 38 7.26 -9.91 -14.58
C CYS A 38 5.73 -9.83 -14.68
N SER A 39 5.11 -8.73 -14.28
CA SER A 39 3.67 -8.51 -14.44
C SER A 39 3.20 -8.56 -15.89
N PRO A 40 3.97 -8.14 -16.93
CA PRO A 40 3.50 -8.26 -18.32
C PRO A 40 3.33 -9.71 -18.80
N SER A 41 3.95 -10.67 -18.11
CA SER A 41 3.86 -12.10 -18.43
C SER A 41 2.84 -12.84 -17.56
N ALA A 42 2.17 -12.15 -16.63
CA ALA A 42 1.13 -12.74 -15.80
C ALA A 42 -0.21 -12.73 -16.55
N GLY A 43 -0.94 -13.85 -16.52
CA GLY A 43 -2.34 -13.88 -16.95
C GLY A 43 -3.18 -13.10 -15.94
N PHE A 44 -3.68 -11.93 -16.34
CA PHE A 44 -4.45 -11.06 -15.45
C PHE A 44 -5.91 -11.51 -15.37
N ASP A 45 -6.39 -11.77 -14.15
CA ASP A 45 -7.80 -12.06 -13.84
C ASP A 45 -8.36 -10.99 -12.90
N ALA A 46 -9.25 -10.12 -13.42
CA ALA A 46 -9.86 -9.05 -12.62
C ALA A 46 -10.75 -9.57 -11.47
N GLY A 47 -11.13 -10.86 -11.48
CA GLY A 47 -11.92 -11.45 -10.39
C GLY A 47 -11.12 -11.67 -9.09
N SER A 48 -9.80 -11.79 -9.21
CA SER A 48 -8.87 -12.12 -8.11
C SER A 48 -7.68 -11.19 -8.01
N MET A 49 -7.34 -10.46 -9.08
CA MET A 49 -6.14 -9.66 -9.17
C MET A 49 -6.41 -8.15 -9.22
N LEU A 50 -5.49 -7.39 -8.64
CA LEU A 50 -5.44 -5.94 -8.71
C LEU A 50 -4.16 -5.49 -9.41
N SER A 51 -4.26 -4.56 -10.35
CA SER A 51 -3.11 -3.85 -10.92
C SER A 51 -2.95 -2.46 -10.30
N ASP A 52 -1.73 -2.13 -9.87
CA ASP A 52 -1.37 -0.79 -9.38
C ASP A 52 0.05 -0.43 -9.84
N ASN A 53 0.14 0.54 -10.76
CA ASN A 53 1.37 1.07 -11.33
C ASN A 53 2.42 0.00 -11.74
N GLY A 54 1.99 -0.98 -12.52
CA GLY A 54 2.84 -2.06 -13.03
C GLY A 54 3.06 -3.22 -12.05
N TRP A 55 2.57 -3.11 -10.81
CA TRP A 55 2.46 -4.24 -9.89
C TRP A 55 1.12 -4.94 -10.07
N ILE A 56 1.11 -6.26 -9.86
CA ILE A 56 -0.13 -7.04 -9.77
C ILE A 56 -0.13 -7.79 -8.44
N ILE A 57 -1.21 -7.63 -7.67
CA ILE A 57 -1.49 -8.40 -6.46
C ILE A 57 -2.55 -9.43 -6.83
N ASP A 58 -2.26 -10.70 -6.61
CA ASP A 58 -3.23 -11.80 -6.76
C ASP A 58 -3.74 -12.18 -5.37
N TYR A 59 -5.04 -11.96 -5.15
CA TYR A 59 -5.68 -12.23 -3.87
C TYR A 59 -6.34 -13.61 -3.84
N ASN A 60 -6.21 -14.27 -2.70
CA ASN A 60 -7.05 -15.40 -2.35
C ASN A 60 -8.45 -14.90 -1.97
N MET A 61 -9.33 -14.80 -2.97
CA MET A 61 -10.68 -14.28 -2.78
C MET A 61 -11.56 -15.17 -1.90
N GLU A 62 -11.24 -16.46 -1.77
CA GLU A 62 -11.94 -17.38 -0.87
C GLU A 62 -11.63 -17.04 0.59
N ILE A 63 -10.35 -16.96 0.94
CA ILE A 63 -9.90 -16.55 2.28
C ILE A 63 -10.42 -15.14 2.58
N ALA A 64 -10.27 -14.22 1.63
CA ALA A 64 -10.73 -12.85 1.77
C ALA A 64 -12.21 -12.83 2.14
N ARG A 65 -13.09 -13.43 1.32
CA ARG A 65 -14.55 -13.46 1.54
C ARG A 65 -14.94 -14.17 2.82
N PHE A 66 -14.27 -15.28 3.15
CA PHE A 66 -14.55 -16.03 4.38
C PHE A 66 -14.24 -15.22 5.64
N MET A 67 -13.04 -14.65 5.73
CA MET A 67 -12.59 -13.87 6.88
C MET A 67 -13.39 -12.58 7.02
N THR A 68 -13.68 -11.96 5.89
CA THR A 68 -14.41 -10.71 5.82
C THR A 68 -15.90 -10.94 6.12
N GLY A 69 -16.51 -12.06 5.73
CA GLY A 69 -17.96 -12.34 5.82
C GLY A 69 -18.59 -12.23 7.21
N LYS A 70 -17.79 -12.14 8.29
CA LYS A 70 -18.26 -11.89 9.66
C LYS A 70 -18.56 -10.42 9.97
N ILE A 71 -18.24 -9.51 9.05
CA ILE A 71 -18.48 -8.07 9.17
C ILE A 71 -19.61 -7.72 8.22
N GLU A 72 -20.59 -6.97 8.72
CA GLU A 72 -21.70 -6.45 7.93
C GLU A 72 -21.18 -5.45 6.89
N ARG A 73 -21.55 -5.64 5.61
CA ARG A 73 -21.06 -4.80 4.50
C ARG A 73 -22.14 -4.49 3.49
N GLU A 74 -22.06 -3.28 2.95
CA GLU A 74 -22.88 -2.82 1.83
C GLU A 74 -22.30 -3.19 0.46
N ARG A 75 -21.00 -3.50 0.38
CA ARG A 75 -20.27 -3.73 -0.89
C ARG A 75 -19.72 -5.15 -1.00
N PRO A 76 -19.68 -5.72 -2.22
CA PRO A 76 -19.05 -7.01 -2.45
C PRO A 76 -17.53 -6.93 -2.21
N VAL A 77 -16.96 -8.04 -1.77
CA VAL A 77 -15.51 -8.18 -1.56
C VAL A 77 -14.85 -8.47 -2.91
N THR A 78 -14.21 -7.43 -3.47
CA THR A 78 -13.41 -7.46 -4.71
C THR A 78 -11.94 -7.11 -4.41
N PRO A 79 -11.00 -7.38 -5.33
CA PRO A 79 -9.60 -6.94 -5.21
C PRO A 79 -9.45 -5.44 -4.91
N GLU A 80 -10.20 -4.59 -5.63
CA GLU A 80 -10.23 -3.14 -5.41
C GLU A 80 -10.75 -2.81 -4.01
N PHE A 81 -11.84 -3.44 -3.58
CA PHE A 81 -12.37 -3.22 -2.25
C PHE A 81 -11.35 -3.56 -1.16
N LEU A 82 -10.62 -4.68 -1.30
CA LEU A 82 -9.58 -5.09 -0.35
C LEU A 82 -8.47 -4.06 -0.25
N PHE A 83 -8.05 -3.51 -1.39
CA PHE A 83 -6.98 -2.54 -1.47
C PHE A 83 -7.41 -1.14 -1.00
N ASP A 84 -8.48 -0.61 -1.57
CA ASP A 84 -8.94 0.77 -1.40
C ASP A 84 -9.52 1.02 0.00
N GLN A 85 -10.07 -0.01 0.66
CA GLN A 85 -10.52 0.08 2.06
C GLN A 85 -9.43 -0.29 3.07
N GLY A 86 -8.21 -0.55 2.59
CA GLY A 86 -7.03 -0.80 3.41
C GLY A 86 -6.96 -2.20 4.04
N TYR A 87 -7.90 -3.11 3.73
CA TYR A 87 -7.92 -4.46 4.28
C TYR A 87 -6.64 -5.25 3.94
N CYS A 88 -6.15 -5.12 2.71
CA CYS A 88 -4.85 -5.62 2.30
C CYS A 88 -4.29 -4.73 1.17
N THR A 89 -3.38 -3.83 1.54
CA THR A 89 -2.83 -2.80 0.63
C THR A 89 -1.34 -2.59 0.89
N TRP A 90 -0.68 -1.72 0.13
CA TRP A 90 0.71 -1.34 0.39
C TRP A 90 0.88 -0.72 1.78
N ARG A 91 2.03 -1.02 2.41
CA ARG A 91 2.50 -0.30 3.60
C ARG A 91 3.11 1.04 3.16
N GLY A 92 2.30 2.09 3.29
CA GLY A 92 2.55 3.40 2.69
C GLY A 92 1.82 3.55 1.35
N VAL A 93 2.30 4.41 0.46
CA VAL A 93 1.64 4.72 -0.83
C VAL A 93 1.93 3.69 -1.92
N TYR A 94 3.11 3.08 -1.91
CA TYR A 94 3.60 2.10 -2.90
C TYR A 94 4.41 0.99 -2.19
N PRO A 95 4.79 -0.10 -2.89
CA PRO A 95 5.38 -1.31 -2.29
C PRO A 95 6.46 -1.15 -1.23
N ASN A 96 7.30 -0.13 -1.30
CA ASN A 96 8.41 0.10 -0.36
C ASN A 96 8.38 1.49 0.28
N ASP A 97 7.23 2.19 0.22
CA ASP A 97 7.10 3.59 0.64
C ASP A 97 7.43 3.81 2.12
N HIS A 98 7.09 2.87 3.00
CA HIS A 98 7.41 2.99 4.42
C HIS A 98 8.93 3.05 4.69
N ILE A 99 9.76 2.42 3.85
CA ILE A 99 11.23 2.46 3.95
C ILE A 99 11.74 3.79 3.42
N ASP A 100 11.29 4.16 2.22
CA ASP A 100 11.73 5.39 1.56
C ASP A 100 11.33 6.64 2.32
N SER A 101 10.08 6.71 2.80
CA SER A 101 9.58 7.82 3.60
C SER A 101 10.24 7.92 4.97
N ALA A 102 10.69 6.81 5.57
CA ALA A 102 11.47 6.84 6.80
C ALA A 102 12.84 7.47 6.56
N ARG A 103 13.54 7.04 5.51
CA ARG A 103 14.84 7.57 5.10
C ARG A 103 14.77 9.05 4.70
N GLU A 104 13.76 9.45 3.93
CA GLU A 104 13.57 10.85 3.52
C GLU A 104 13.32 11.77 4.72
N ARG A 105 12.55 11.31 5.71
CA ARG A 105 12.24 12.10 6.91
C ARG A 105 13.38 12.18 7.91
N GLU A 106 14.33 11.24 7.89
CA GLU A 106 15.49 11.27 8.78
C GLU A 106 16.32 12.56 8.63
N GLU A 107 16.44 13.07 7.41
CA GLU A 107 17.09 14.34 7.14
C GLU A 107 16.32 15.54 7.71
N LEU A 108 14.98 15.53 7.59
CA LEU A 108 14.11 16.58 8.15
C LEU A 108 14.14 16.59 9.69
N LEU A 109 14.27 15.43 10.32
CA LEU A 109 14.33 15.31 11.78
C LEU A 109 15.55 16.02 12.39
N LYS A 110 16.62 16.26 11.62
CA LYS A 110 17.77 17.06 12.09
C LYS A 110 17.36 18.49 12.42
N LEU A 111 16.41 19.06 11.68
CA LEU A 111 15.87 20.41 11.90
C LEU A 111 14.92 20.51 13.10
N ALA A 112 14.32 19.39 13.52
CA ALA A 112 13.33 19.39 14.60
C ALA A 112 13.91 19.85 15.94
N LYS A 113 15.21 19.64 16.17
CA LYS A 113 15.89 20.02 17.41
C LYS A 113 16.35 21.49 17.43
N THR A 114 16.64 22.07 16.27
CA THR A 114 17.26 23.40 16.16
C THR A 114 16.26 24.47 15.73
N GLU A 115 15.33 24.15 14.81
CA GLU A 115 14.40 25.10 14.21
C GLU A 115 12.97 24.49 14.07
N PRO A 116 12.21 24.30 15.16
CA PRO A 116 10.94 23.57 15.14
C PRO A 116 9.89 24.13 14.18
N LYS A 117 9.77 25.46 14.08
CA LYS A 117 8.81 26.10 13.15
C LYS A 117 9.14 25.80 11.70
N ARG A 118 10.44 25.84 11.35
CA ARG A 118 10.93 25.55 10.01
C ARG A 118 10.78 24.07 9.68
N TYR A 119 11.06 23.19 10.65
CA TYR A 119 10.79 21.76 10.52
C TYR A 119 9.34 21.45 10.13
N PHE A 120 8.34 22.04 10.80
CA PHE A 120 6.93 21.81 10.43
C PHE A 120 6.59 22.31 9.02
N GLN A 121 7.16 23.44 8.60
CA GLN A 121 6.95 23.98 7.25
C GLN A 121 7.57 23.07 6.18
N GLU A 122 8.82 22.64 6.38
CA GLU A 122 9.53 21.77 5.43
C GLU A 122 8.90 20.38 5.38
N LEU A 123 8.48 19.82 6.52
CA LEU A 123 7.78 18.53 6.56
C LEU A 123 6.47 18.58 5.78
N ARG A 124 5.68 19.65 5.96
CA ARG A 124 4.43 19.84 5.22
C ARG A 124 4.67 19.99 3.72
N SER A 125 5.65 20.81 3.33
CA SER A 125 6.00 21.01 1.92
C SER A 125 6.47 19.71 1.28
N TRP A 126 7.33 18.96 1.97
CA TRP A 126 7.80 17.64 1.53
C TRP A 126 6.63 16.69 1.31
N GLY A 127 5.70 16.59 2.27
CA GLY A 127 4.53 15.72 2.18
C GLY A 127 3.65 16.06 0.97
N ASN A 128 3.32 17.34 0.77
CA ASN A 128 2.52 17.78 -0.35
C ASN A 128 3.18 17.47 -1.70
N SER A 129 4.43 17.91 -1.89
CA SER A 129 5.15 17.68 -3.15
C SER A 129 5.38 16.20 -3.43
N ARG A 130 5.58 15.38 -2.39
CA ARG A 130 5.67 13.93 -2.50
C ARG A 130 4.36 13.33 -3.02
N MET A 131 3.23 13.66 -2.40
CA MET A 131 1.93 13.12 -2.82
C MET A 131 1.55 13.56 -4.23
N GLU A 132 1.79 14.83 -4.59
CA GLU A 132 1.58 15.33 -5.96
C GLU A 132 2.40 14.55 -6.99
N ARG A 133 3.68 14.28 -6.68
CA ARG A 133 4.54 13.47 -7.55
C ARG A 133 4.01 12.04 -7.68
N LEU A 134 3.67 11.38 -6.57
CA LEU A 134 3.17 10.00 -6.57
C LEU A 134 1.82 9.87 -7.29
N ALA A 135 0.96 10.88 -7.18
CA ALA A 135 -0.30 10.94 -7.93
C ALA A 135 -0.04 11.02 -9.44
N ARG A 136 0.91 11.87 -9.87
CA ARG A 136 1.34 11.95 -11.29
C ARG A 136 1.97 10.66 -11.82
N GLU A 137 2.65 9.91 -10.95
CA GLU A 137 3.18 8.58 -11.29
C GLU A 137 2.09 7.50 -11.39
N GLY A 138 0.84 7.80 -11.01
CA GLY A 138 -0.30 6.90 -11.16
C GLY A 138 -0.52 5.96 -9.98
N TRP A 139 0.11 6.18 -8.83
CA TRP A 139 -0.12 5.34 -7.64
C TRP A 139 -1.55 5.50 -7.13
N ARG A 140 -2.27 4.40 -6.97
CA ARG A 140 -3.69 4.44 -6.59
C ARG A 140 -3.92 5.19 -5.26
N LYS A 141 -3.16 4.87 -4.21
CA LYS A 141 -3.27 5.49 -2.88
C LYS A 141 -2.89 6.97 -2.83
N ALA A 142 -2.19 7.47 -3.86
CA ALA A 142 -1.87 8.89 -3.97
C ALA A 142 -3.01 9.73 -4.57
N ASN A 143 -3.94 9.06 -5.27
CA ASN A 143 -5.10 9.69 -5.89
C ASN A 143 -6.34 9.63 -4.98
N GLU A 144 -6.31 8.85 -3.91
CA GLU A 144 -7.35 8.86 -2.89
C GLU A 144 -7.00 9.89 -1.80
N PRO A 145 -7.83 10.91 -1.56
CA PRO A 145 -7.64 11.74 -0.37
C PRO A 145 -7.79 10.83 0.85
N GLU A 146 -6.77 10.79 1.72
CA GLU A 146 -6.89 10.18 3.04
C GLU A 146 -8.22 10.65 3.64
N ARG A 147 -9.18 9.74 3.81
CA ARG A 147 -10.32 10.01 4.67
C ARG A 147 -9.75 10.07 6.07
N VAL A 148 -9.41 11.28 6.51
CA VAL A 148 -9.19 11.58 7.92
C VAL A 148 -10.49 11.19 8.63
N THR A 149 -10.55 9.98 9.16
CA THR A 149 -11.56 9.61 10.12
C THR A 149 -11.25 10.41 11.36
N ALA A 150 -12.03 11.48 11.56
CA ALA A 150 -12.08 12.27 12.78
C ALA A 150 -12.54 11.40 13.97
#